data_AF-A0A387H803-F1
#
_entry.id   AF-A0A387H803-F1
#
_cell.length_a   1.000
_cell.length_b   1.000
_cell.length_c   1.000
_cell.angle_alpha   90.00
_cell.angle_beta   90.00
_cell.angle_gamma   90.00
#
_symmetry.space_group_name_H-M   'P 1'
#
loop_
_entity.id
_entity.type
_entity.pdbx_description
1 polymer ?
#
loop_
_entity_poly.entity_id
_entity_poly.type
_entity_poly.pdbx_seq_one_letter_code
_entity_poly.pdbx_strand_id
1 'polypeptide(L)'
;MLGYAAVIAIVTFVVGATFPNATTVLNIDVHDFPQYPLMYAAGIAAWRGDWLRQIPSRVGRRWLWNGLLAGGALWIVLVAAGGAMSGDVSPYGGGWHWQAAGMDAWRSFTCLAVSLGAIALYRDHFDSQGPVACFLTRNAFGVYVLHAPILVAITRLLHFLPASIGVKFALASLGGILASFLIVGFVARRTPGLRAVL
;
A
#
# COMPACT_ATOMS: atom_id res chain seq x y z
N MET A 1 17.60 -6.60 -6.26
CA MET A 1 16.13 -6.66 -6.05
C MET A 1 15.78 -7.81 -5.14
N LEU A 2 15.85 -9.08 -5.58
CA LEU A 2 15.49 -10.24 -4.76
C LEU A 2 16.26 -10.34 -3.43
N GLY A 3 17.58 -10.12 -3.44
CA GLY A 3 18.36 -10.11 -2.19
C GLY A 3 17.90 -9.01 -1.22
N TYR A 4 17.45 -7.87 -1.73
CA TYR A 4 16.92 -6.80 -0.89
C TYR A 4 15.53 -7.14 -0.34
N ALA A 5 14.67 -7.75 -1.17
CA ALA A 5 13.38 -8.28 -0.73
C ALA A 5 13.55 -9.32 0.38
N ALA A 6 14.55 -10.21 0.26
CA ALA A 6 14.87 -11.19 1.28
C ALA A 6 15.34 -10.53 2.59
N VAL A 7 16.17 -9.49 2.52
CA VAL A 7 16.58 -8.73 3.72
C VAL A 7 15.36 -8.11 4.41
N ILE A 8 14.47 -7.45 3.66
CA ILE A 8 13.24 -6.88 4.25
C ILE A 8 12.42 -7.98 4.90
N ALA A 9 12.16 -9.07 4.19
CA ALA A 9 11.34 -10.18 4.69
C ALA A 9 11.91 -10.81 5.95
N ILE A 10 13.23 -11.00 6.01
CA ILE A 10 13.90 -11.55 7.20
C ILE A 10 13.78 -10.57 8.37
N VAL A 11 14.03 -9.29 8.14
CA VAL A 11 13.97 -8.28 9.21
C VAL A 11 12.54 -8.12 9.73
N THR A 12 11.53 -8.02 8.84
CA THR A 12 10.12 -7.93 9.25
C THR A 12 9.67 -9.20 9.97
N PHE A 13 10.08 -10.38 9.49
CA PHE A 13 9.77 -11.64 10.16
C PHE A 13 10.40 -11.73 11.56
N VAL A 14 11.67 -11.38 11.71
CA VAL A 14 12.33 -11.38 13.03
C VAL A 14 11.62 -10.43 13.99
N VAL A 15 11.23 -9.24 13.53
CA VAL A 15 10.49 -8.28 14.36
C VAL A 15 9.09 -8.82 14.72
N GLY A 16 8.32 -9.32 13.75
CA GLY A 16 7.01 -9.93 14.00
C GLY A 16 7.08 -11.19 14.89
N ALA A 17 8.20 -11.92 14.85
CA ALA A 17 8.45 -13.05 15.74
C ALA A 17 8.72 -12.61 17.18
N THR A 18 9.39 -11.45 17.38
CA THR A 18 9.63 -10.87 18.71
C THR A 18 8.42 -10.14 19.29
N PHE A 19 7.53 -9.62 18.45
CA PHE A 19 6.31 -8.90 18.84
C PHE A 19 5.06 -9.59 18.26
N PRO A 20 4.71 -10.80 18.73
CA PRO A 20 3.62 -11.59 18.15
C PRO A 20 2.21 -11.05 18.46
N ASN A 21 2.08 -10.22 19.51
CA ASN A 21 0.85 -9.48 19.76
C ASN A 21 0.88 -8.27 18.84
N ALA A 22 -0.12 -8.06 17.98
CA ALA A 22 -0.24 -6.95 17.03
C ALA A 22 -0.12 -5.56 17.72
N THR A 23 1.07 -5.20 18.13
CA THR A 23 1.38 -3.97 18.85
C THR A 23 1.40 -2.85 17.86
N THR A 24 0.48 -1.91 18.03
CA THR A 24 0.42 -0.72 17.20
C THR A 24 0.92 0.48 17.99
N VAL A 25 1.81 1.27 17.37
CA VAL A 25 2.32 2.52 17.92
C VAL A 25 1.97 3.61 16.92
N LEU A 26 1.20 4.62 17.34
CA LEU A 26 0.74 5.70 16.46
C LEU A 26 0.02 5.19 15.20
N ASN A 27 -0.78 4.13 15.32
CA ASN A 27 -1.49 3.47 14.22
C ASN A 27 -0.57 2.81 13.16
N ILE A 28 0.69 2.57 13.50
CA ILE A 28 1.63 1.77 12.70
C ILE A 28 1.85 0.44 13.42
N ASP A 29 1.72 -0.66 12.69
CA ASP A 29 2.05 -1.99 13.21
C ASP A 29 3.56 -2.15 13.35
N VAL A 30 4.03 -2.56 14.53
CA VAL A 30 5.45 -2.79 14.80
C VAL A 30 6.02 -3.90 13.91
N HIS A 31 5.22 -4.91 13.54
CA HIS A 31 5.64 -5.99 12.63
C HIS A 31 6.03 -5.43 11.25
N ASP A 32 5.21 -4.56 10.68
CA ASP A 32 5.45 -3.98 9.36
C ASP A 32 6.45 -2.80 9.39
N PHE A 33 6.74 -2.26 10.57
CA PHE A 33 7.60 -1.09 10.74
C PHE A 33 8.95 -1.16 10.00
N PRO A 34 9.71 -2.28 10.02
CA PRO A 34 11.02 -2.34 9.39
C PRO A 34 11.00 -2.14 7.88
N GLN A 35 9.88 -2.43 7.22
CA GLN A 35 9.74 -2.27 5.77
C GLN A 35 9.85 -0.81 5.35
N TYR A 36 9.34 0.14 6.14
CA TYR A 36 9.35 1.57 5.79
C TYR A 36 10.76 2.19 5.69
N PRO A 37 11.62 2.15 6.72
CA PRO A 37 12.97 2.72 6.64
C PRO A 37 13.83 2.00 5.62
N LEU A 38 13.62 0.69 5.39
CA LEU A 38 14.30 -0.04 4.33
C LEU A 38 13.86 0.48 2.95
N MET A 39 12.55 0.57 2.68
CA MET A 39 12.07 1.17 1.42
C MET A 39 12.56 2.61 1.21
N TYR A 40 12.63 3.40 2.29
CA TYR A 40 13.18 4.74 2.23
C TYR A 40 14.68 4.73 1.86
N ALA A 41 15.48 3.88 2.49
CA ALA A 41 16.90 3.70 2.18
C ALA A 41 17.12 3.24 0.72
N ALA A 42 16.27 2.32 0.24
CA ALA A 42 16.28 1.89 -1.15
C ALA A 42 15.99 3.05 -2.12
N GLY A 43 15.06 3.93 -1.77
CA GLY A 43 14.78 5.16 -2.51
C GLY A 43 15.99 6.09 -2.60
N ILE A 44 16.69 6.31 -1.47
CA ILE A 44 17.93 7.12 -1.45
C ILE A 44 19.01 6.51 -2.34
N ALA A 45 19.23 5.19 -2.23
CA ALA A 45 20.22 4.49 -3.04
C ALA A 45 19.88 4.56 -4.53
N ALA A 46 18.60 4.37 -4.88
CA ALA A 46 18.12 4.47 -6.26
C ALA A 46 18.27 5.87 -6.84
N TRP A 47 18.10 6.92 -6.02
CA TRP A 47 18.34 8.29 -6.43
C TRP A 47 19.83 8.57 -6.66
N ARG A 48 20.70 8.16 -5.73
CA ARG A 48 22.17 8.36 -5.85
C ARG A 48 22.77 7.63 -7.04
N GLY A 49 22.26 6.44 -7.36
CA GLY A 49 22.72 5.64 -8.50
C GLY A 49 22.04 5.96 -9.82
N ASP A 50 21.09 6.91 -9.83
CA ASP A 50 20.23 7.23 -10.97
C ASP A 50 19.55 5.99 -11.61
N TRP A 51 19.27 4.98 -10.77
CA TRP A 51 18.74 3.69 -11.22
C TRP A 51 17.36 3.85 -11.85
N LEU A 52 16.54 4.76 -11.33
CA LEU A 52 15.17 4.97 -11.79
C LEU A 52 15.09 5.48 -13.23
N ARG A 53 16.11 6.23 -13.70
CA ARG A 53 16.19 6.65 -15.12
C ARG A 53 16.79 5.56 -16.00
N GLN A 54 17.73 4.78 -15.46
CA GLN A 54 18.48 3.79 -16.23
C GLN A 54 17.74 2.45 -16.39
N ILE A 55 16.74 2.15 -15.56
CA ILE A 55 16.00 0.88 -15.65
C ILE A 55 15.35 0.74 -17.03
N PRO A 56 15.62 -0.34 -17.77
CA PRO A 56 14.94 -0.59 -19.04
C PRO A 56 13.44 -0.79 -18.81
N SER A 57 12.63 -0.15 -19.64
CA SER A 57 11.16 -0.24 -19.65
C SER A 57 10.63 -1.68 -19.61
N ARG A 58 11.29 -2.58 -20.34
CA ARG A 58 10.94 -4.02 -20.37
C ARG A 58 11.16 -4.69 -19.01
N VAL A 59 12.23 -4.33 -18.31
CA VAL A 59 12.55 -4.87 -16.98
C VAL A 59 11.53 -4.37 -15.96
N GLY A 60 11.23 -3.06 -15.96
CA GLY A 60 10.21 -2.49 -15.08
C GLY A 60 8.83 -3.13 -15.26
N ARG A 61 8.33 -3.26 -16.50
CA ARG A 61 7.05 -3.93 -16.77
C ARG A 61 7.04 -5.41 -16.39
N ARG A 62 8.14 -6.14 -16.61
CA ARG A 62 8.26 -7.53 -16.17
C ARG A 62 8.16 -7.64 -14.65
N TRP A 63 8.84 -6.76 -13.91
CA TRP A 63 8.72 -6.71 -12.46
C TRP A 63 7.31 -6.34 -11.99
N LEU A 64 6.64 -5.41 -12.66
CA LEU A 64 5.24 -5.09 -12.36
C LEU A 64 4.34 -6.33 -12.50
N TRP A 65 4.38 -6.97 -13.66
CA TRP A 65 3.55 -8.15 -13.92
C TRP A 65 3.93 -9.34 -13.04
N ASN A 66 5.21 -9.56 -12.78
CA ASN A 66 5.64 -10.60 -11.85
C ASN A 66 5.21 -10.27 -10.41
N GLY A 67 5.28 -9.00 -9.98
CA GLY A 67 4.78 -8.57 -8.68
C GLY A 67 3.28 -8.84 -8.53
N LEU A 68 2.49 -8.55 -9.56
CA LEU A 68 1.04 -8.79 -9.54
C LEU A 68 0.69 -10.28 -9.68
N LEU A 69 1.25 -10.97 -10.66
CA LEU A 69 0.91 -12.36 -10.99
C LEU A 69 1.59 -13.35 -10.06
N ALA A 70 2.92 -13.29 -9.94
CA ALA A 70 3.65 -14.20 -9.05
C ALA A 70 3.42 -13.84 -7.58
N GLY A 71 3.32 -12.54 -7.24
CA GLY A 71 2.88 -12.12 -5.91
C GLY A 71 1.45 -12.56 -5.62
N GLY A 72 0.50 -12.35 -6.52
CA GLY A 72 -0.88 -12.82 -6.35
C GLY A 72 -0.97 -14.34 -6.22
N ALA A 73 -0.26 -15.09 -7.06
CA ALA A 73 -0.19 -16.55 -6.98
C ALA A 73 0.42 -17.03 -5.66
N LEU A 74 1.53 -16.41 -5.22
CA LEU A 74 2.16 -16.72 -3.94
C LEU A 74 1.19 -16.47 -2.78
N TRP A 75 0.46 -15.36 -2.79
CA TRP A 75 -0.56 -15.07 -1.77
C TRP A 75 -1.65 -16.13 -1.74
N ILE A 76 -2.19 -16.52 -2.90
CA ILE A 76 -3.20 -17.58 -3.00
C ILE A 76 -2.68 -18.89 -2.42
N VAL A 77 -1.45 -19.28 -2.77
CA VAL A 77 -0.81 -20.50 -2.25
C VAL A 77 -0.64 -20.42 -0.73
N LEU A 78 -0.18 -19.29 -0.20
CA LEU A 78 0.00 -19.10 1.24
C LEU A 78 -1.32 -19.20 2.00
N VAL A 79 -2.38 -18.57 1.50
CA VAL A 79 -3.73 -18.61 2.11
C VAL A 79 -4.34 -20.02 2.04
N ALA A 80 -4.20 -20.69 0.90
CA ALA A 80 -4.73 -22.04 0.69
C ALA A 80 -3.99 -23.09 1.52
N ALA A 81 -2.65 -23.02 1.56
CA ALA A 81 -1.81 -23.99 2.26
C ALA A 81 -1.65 -23.70 3.76
N GLY A 82 -1.79 -22.44 4.18
CA GLY A 82 -1.53 -22.02 5.55
C GLY A 82 -2.74 -22.08 6.48
N GLY A 83 -3.86 -22.70 6.07
CA GLY A 83 -5.02 -22.94 6.94
C GLY A 83 -5.98 -21.76 7.12
N ALA A 84 -5.80 -20.65 6.39
CA ALA A 84 -6.71 -19.51 6.47
C ALA A 84 -8.12 -19.88 5.95
N MET A 85 -8.21 -20.79 4.98
CA MET A 85 -9.49 -21.31 4.47
C MET A 85 -10.26 -22.17 5.50
N SER A 86 -9.56 -22.73 6.50
CA SER A 86 -10.16 -23.44 7.63
C SER A 86 -10.54 -22.51 8.80
N GLY A 87 -10.31 -21.20 8.68
CA GLY A 87 -10.67 -20.19 9.67
C GLY A 87 -9.60 -19.89 10.72
N ASP A 88 -8.47 -20.59 10.71
CA ASP A 88 -7.34 -20.28 11.59
C ASP A 88 -6.37 -19.31 10.91
N VAL A 89 -6.47 -18.04 11.29
CA VAL A 89 -5.61 -16.95 10.83
C VAL A 89 -4.56 -16.54 11.87
N SER A 90 -4.56 -17.17 13.04
CA SER A 90 -3.61 -16.84 14.11
C SER A 90 -2.14 -16.96 13.71
N PRO A 91 -1.71 -17.94 12.87
CA PRO A 91 -0.30 -18.09 12.52
C PRO A 91 0.21 -17.03 11.53
N TYR A 92 -0.68 -16.19 10.97
CA TYR A 92 -0.32 -15.14 10.01
C TYR A 92 0.01 -13.81 10.68
N GLY A 93 -0.45 -13.61 11.92
CA GLY A 93 -0.35 -12.34 12.64
C GLY A 93 1.01 -12.05 13.26
N GLY A 94 1.93 -13.03 13.30
CA GLY A 94 3.26 -12.88 13.88
C GLY A 94 3.79 -14.20 14.44
N GLY A 95 4.84 -14.13 15.26
CA GLY A 95 5.42 -15.31 15.91
C GLY A 95 6.30 -16.19 15.00
N TRP A 96 6.81 -17.30 15.54
CA TRP A 96 7.65 -18.26 14.84
C TRP A 96 6.82 -19.25 14.00
N HIS A 97 6.07 -18.71 13.04
CA HIS A 97 5.24 -19.48 12.12
C HIS A 97 5.72 -19.31 10.68
N TRP A 98 5.70 -20.42 9.93
CA TRP A 98 6.09 -20.39 8.51
C TRP A 98 5.09 -19.57 7.68
N GLN A 99 3.82 -19.48 8.11
CA GLN A 99 2.80 -18.65 7.50
C GLN A 99 3.16 -17.15 7.61
N ALA A 100 3.57 -16.69 8.80
CA ALA A 100 4.06 -15.33 8.99
C ALA A 100 5.29 -15.04 8.11
N ALA A 101 6.29 -15.94 8.10
CA ALA A 101 7.46 -15.81 7.24
C ALA A 101 7.10 -15.75 5.74
N GLY A 102 6.16 -16.60 5.30
CA GLY A 102 5.67 -16.61 3.92
C GLY A 102 4.97 -15.32 3.55
N MET A 103 4.13 -14.78 4.44
CA MET A 103 3.46 -13.50 4.24
C MET A 103 4.45 -12.33 4.19
N ASP A 104 5.48 -12.33 5.03
CA ASP A 104 6.53 -11.31 5.01
C ASP A 104 7.36 -11.35 3.73
N ALA A 105 7.69 -12.55 3.24
CA ALA A 105 8.32 -12.74 1.95
C ALA A 105 7.45 -12.23 0.80
N TRP A 106 6.16 -12.57 0.83
CA TRP A 106 5.18 -12.12 -0.16
C TRP A 106 5.03 -10.59 -0.16
N ARG A 107 4.84 -9.97 1.02
CA ARG A 107 4.71 -8.51 1.19
C ARG A 107 5.93 -7.80 0.65
N SER A 108 7.12 -8.22 1.08
CA SER A 108 8.40 -7.60 0.71
C SER A 108 8.67 -7.68 -0.80
N PHE A 109 8.45 -8.86 -1.38
CA PHE A 109 8.60 -9.08 -2.82
C PHE A 109 7.61 -8.23 -3.62
N THR A 110 6.33 -8.32 -3.29
CA THR A 110 5.25 -7.64 -4.02
C THR A 110 5.41 -6.13 -3.92
N CYS A 111 5.74 -5.60 -2.74
CA CYS A 111 5.99 -4.18 -2.53
C CYS A 111 7.11 -3.69 -3.45
N LEU A 112 8.29 -4.31 -3.41
CA LEU A 112 9.42 -3.91 -4.25
C LEU A 112 9.12 -4.05 -5.75
N ALA A 113 8.48 -5.15 -6.15
CA ALA A 113 8.19 -5.43 -7.55
C ALA A 113 7.18 -4.44 -8.14
N VAL A 114 6.10 -4.17 -7.41
CA VAL A 114 5.07 -3.22 -7.80
C VAL A 114 5.59 -1.79 -7.74
N SER A 115 6.32 -1.38 -6.70
CA SER A 115 6.89 -0.03 -6.62
C SER A 115 7.84 0.26 -7.77
N LEU A 116 8.77 -0.66 -8.08
CA LEU A 116 9.69 -0.52 -9.21
C LEU A 116 8.95 -0.49 -10.54
N GLY A 117 7.99 -1.39 -10.70
CA GLY A 117 7.18 -1.52 -11.89
C GLY A 117 6.30 -0.30 -12.15
N ALA A 118 5.69 0.26 -11.10
CA ALA A 118 4.90 1.48 -11.15
C ALA A 118 5.75 2.68 -11.56
N ILE A 119 6.96 2.84 -10.99
CA ILE A 119 7.87 3.92 -11.39
C ILE A 119 8.18 3.83 -12.89
N ALA A 120 8.55 2.64 -13.38
CA ALA A 120 8.85 2.45 -14.80
C ALA A 120 7.62 2.69 -15.69
N LEU A 121 6.44 2.24 -15.28
CA LEU A 121 5.18 2.45 -16.01
C LEU A 121 4.83 3.93 -16.13
N TYR A 122 4.88 4.66 -15.01
CA TYR A 122 4.54 6.08 -14.98
C TYR A 122 5.55 6.91 -15.76
N ARG A 123 6.85 6.60 -15.64
CA ARG A 123 7.90 7.25 -16.43
C ARG A 123 7.71 7.05 -17.94
N ASP A 124 7.34 5.84 -18.37
CA ASP A 124 7.26 5.53 -19.80
C ASP A 124 5.95 6.00 -20.46
N HIS A 125 4.83 6.06 -19.71
CA HIS A 125 3.49 6.23 -20.29
C HIS A 125 2.68 7.39 -19.69
N PHE A 126 2.99 7.83 -18.47
CA PHE A 126 2.23 8.84 -17.74
C PHE A 126 3.08 10.02 -17.29
N ASP A 127 4.18 10.30 -17.97
CA ASP A 127 5.09 11.43 -17.69
C ASP A 127 4.53 12.78 -18.19
N SER A 128 3.23 12.98 -18.07
CA SER A 128 2.55 14.21 -18.46
C SER A 128 1.66 14.72 -17.34
N GLN A 129 1.72 16.02 -17.08
CA GLN A 129 0.97 16.67 -16.01
C GLN A 129 -0.21 17.48 -16.58
N GLY A 130 -1.26 16.76 -16.99
CA GLY A 130 -2.52 17.38 -17.41
C GLY A 130 -3.26 18.10 -16.26
N PRO A 131 -4.35 18.84 -16.55
CA PRO A 131 -5.08 19.60 -15.53
C PRO A 131 -5.65 18.69 -14.42
N VAL A 132 -6.13 17.50 -14.77
CA VAL A 132 -6.63 16.50 -13.82
C VAL A 132 -5.50 15.96 -12.95
N ALA A 133 -4.38 15.53 -13.55
CA ALA A 133 -3.22 15.03 -12.80
C ALA A 133 -2.67 16.09 -11.84
N CYS A 134 -2.56 17.34 -12.30
CA CYS A 134 -2.15 18.47 -11.48
C CYS A 134 -3.11 18.69 -10.30
N PHE A 135 -4.43 18.63 -10.54
CA PHE A 135 -5.43 18.73 -9.48
C PHE A 135 -5.31 17.59 -8.47
N LEU A 136 -5.16 16.34 -8.92
CA LEU A 136 -5.04 15.18 -8.04
C LEU A 136 -3.77 15.24 -7.19
N THR A 137 -2.60 15.48 -7.81
CA THR A 137 -1.32 15.60 -7.11
C THR A 137 -1.34 16.73 -6.09
N ARG A 138 -1.91 17.88 -6.46
CA ARG A 138 -2.05 19.01 -5.55
C ARG A 138 -2.89 18.63 -4.33
N ASN A 139 -3.96 17.87 -4.49
CA ASN A 139 -4.85 17.53 -3.37
C ASN A 139 -4.48 16.23 -2.62
N ALA A 140 -3.49 15.48 -3.09
CA ALA A 140 -3.17 14.14 -2.57
C ALA A 140 -2.86 14.13 -1.07
N PHE A 141 -2.09 15.10 -0.55
CA PHE A 141 -1.77 15.18 0.87
C PHE A 141 -3.00 15.48 1.74
N GLY A 142 -3.82 16.45 1.35
CA GLY A 142 -5.07 16.75 2.06
C GLY A 142 -6.05 15.57 2.05
N VAL A 143 -6.13 14.83 0.94
CA VAL A 143 -6.91 13.59 0.85
C VAL A 143 -6.34 12.54 1.78
N TYR A 144 -5.02 12.33 1.80
CA TYR A 144 -4.39 11.39 2.73
C TYR A 144 -4.70 11.69 4.20
N VAL A 145 -4.77 12.96 4.60
CA VAL A 145 -5.12 13.31 5.98
C VAL A 145 -6.62 13.17 6.26
N LEU A 146 -7.48 13.61 5.33
CA LEU A 146 -8.92 13.72 5.58
C LEU A 146 -9.75 12.49 5.14
N HIS A 147 -9.19 11.55 4.36
CA HIS A 147 -9.97 10.42 3.85
C HIS A 147 -10.52 9.53 4.96
N ALA A 148 -9.78 9.32 6.06
CA ALA A 148 -10.19 8.44 7.16
C ALA A 148 -11.54 8.85 7.78
N PRO A 149 -11.73 10.09 8.29
CA PRO A 149 -13.04 10.51 8.81
C PRO A 149 -14.13 10.55 7.75
N ILE A 150 -13.81 10.92 6.50
CA ILE A 150 -14.76 10.94 5.38
C ILE A 150 -15.28 9.52 5.10
N LEU A 151 -14.39 8.54 5.07
CA LEU A 151 -14.73 7.14 4.83
C LEU A 151 -15.59 6.58 5.97
N VAL A 152 -15.29 6.93 7.23
CA VAL A 152 -16.13 6.56 8.39
C VAL A 152 -17.54 7.14 8.25
N ALA A 153 -17.68 8.41 7.85
CA ALA A 153 -18.99 9.02 7.63
C ALA A 153 -19.78 8.30 6.52
N ILE A 154 -19.14 8.02 5.38
CA ILE A 154 -19.79 7.34 4.24
C ILE A 154 -20.21 5.92 4.60
N THR A 155 -19.32 5.16 5.23
CA THR A 155 -19.62 3.78 5.66
C THR A 155 -20.73 3.76 6.72
N ARG A 156 -20.80 4.76 7.60
CA ARG A 156 -21.90 4.90 8.55
C ARG A 156 -23.23 5.22 7.86
N LEU A 157 -23.24 6.06 6.83
CA LEU A 157 -24.43 6.33 6.02
C LEU A 157 -24.91 5.09 5.26
N LEU A 158 -23.97 4.32 4.68
CA LEU A 158 -24.26 3.07 3.96
C LEU A 158 -24.69 1.92 4.89
N HIS A 159 -24.52 2.06 6.20
CA HIS A 159 -24.91 1.03 7.17
C HIS A 159 -26.39 0.68 7.04
N PHE A 160 -27.26 1.69 6.92
CA PHE A 160 -28.72 1.54 6.84
C PHE A 160 -29.23 1.07 5.48
N LEU A 161 -28.37 1.05 4.45
CA LEU A 161 -28.76 0.61 3.12
C LEU A 161 -28.89 -0.93 3.10
N PRO A 162 -30.04 -1.51 2.73
CA PRO A 162 -30.18 -2.96 2.56
C PRO A 162 -29.59 -3.39 1.21
N ALA A 163 -28.26 -3.33 1.09
CA ALA A 163 -27.52 -3.75 -0.09
C ALA A 163 -26.50 -4.85 0.27
N SER A 164 -26.10 -5.63 -0.72
CA SER A 164 -25.06 -6.65 -0.55
C SER A 164 -23.72 -6.02 -0.14
N ILE A 165 -22.85 -6.81 0.49
CA ILE A 165 -21.53 -6.36 0.94
C ILE A 165 -20.71 -5.80 -0.23
N GLY A 166 -20.77 -6.44 -1.39
CA GLY A 166 -20.05 -5.98 -2.59
C GLY A 166 -20.50 -4.61 -3.08
N VAL A 167 -21.81 -4.35 -3.05
CA VAL A 167 -22.36 -3.03 -3.42
C VAL A 167 -21.95 -1.98 -2.40
N LYS A 168 -22.06 -2.27 -1.10
CA LYS A 168 -21.61 -1.36 -0.04
C LYS A 168 -20.12 -1.05 -0.17
N PHE A 169 -19.29 -2.03 -0.47
CA PHE A 169 -17.86 -1.86 -0.69
C PHE A 169 -17.57 -0.96 -1.90
N ALA A 170 -18.23 -1.20 -3.03
CA ALA A 170 -18.06 -0.37 -4.24
C ALA A 170 -18.49 1.08 -3.99
N LEU A 171 -19.65 1.28 -3.35
CA LEU A 171 -20.16 2.60 -3.00
C LEU A 171 -19.26 3.32 -1.99
N ALA A 172 -18.79 2.63 -0.96
CA ALA A 172 -17.87 3.20 0.02
C ALA A 172 -16.54 3.60 -0.61
N SER A 173 -16.01 2.78 -1.53
CA SER A 173 -14.74 3.04 -2.21
C SER A 173 -14.85 4.23 -3.17
N LEU A 174 -15.82 4.20 -4.08
CA LEU A 174 -16.03 5.28 -5.05
C LEU A 174 -16.45 6.58 -4.34
N GLY A 175 -17.38 6.48 -3.39
CA GLY A 175 -17.83 7.61 -2.59
C GLY A 175 -16.69 8.20 -1.77
N GLY A 176 -15.87 7.36 -1.13
CA GLY A 176 -14.72 7.79 -0.34
C GLY A 176 -13.69 8.55 -1.18
N ILE A 177 -13.33 8.01 -2.35
CA ILE A 177 -12.40 8.68 -3.28
C ILE A 177 -12.97 10.02 -3.73
N LEU A 178 -14.18 10.03 -4.28
CA LEU A 178 -14.80 11.23 -4.82
C LEU A 178 -15.00 12.29 -3.73
N ALA A 179 -15.63 11.92 -2.61
CA ALA A 179 -15.88 12.85 -1.51
C ALA A 179 -14.59 13.42 -0.94
N SER A 180 -13.53 12.61 -0.80
CA SER A 180 -12.23 13.11 -0.29
C SER A 180 -11.62 14.16 -1.22
N PHE A 181 -11.56 13.89 -2.52
CA PHE A 181 -11.02 14.86 -3.48
C PHE A 181 -11.89 16.11 -3.61
N LEU A 182 -13.22 15.97 -3.53
CA LEU A 182 -14.14 17.10 -3.58
C LEU A 182 -14.02 17.97 -2.33
N ILE A 183 -14.05 17.38 -1.13
CA ILE A 183 -13.96 18.12 0.14
C ILE A 183 -12.63 18.85 0.24
N VAL A 184 -11.52 18.17 -0.06
CA VAL A 184 -10.18 18.80 0.00
C VAL A 184 -10.03 19.89 -1.07
N GLY A 185 -10.44 19.59 -2.31
CA GLY A 185 -10.29 20.50 -3.45
C GLY A 185 -11.15 21.75 -3.34
N PHE A 186 -12.37 21.65 -2.82
CA PHE A 186 -13.32 22.76 -2.78
C PHE A 186 -13.44 23.47 -1.42
N VAL A 187 -13.21 22.75 -0.31
CA VAL A 187 -13.48 23.27 1.06
C VAL A 187 -12.17 23.55 1.79
N ALA A 188 -11.31 22.55 1.95
CA ALA A 188 -10.12 22.67 2.81
C ALA A 188 -9.07 23.67 2.27
N ARG A 189 -8.93 23.80 0.95
CA ARG A 189 -7.99 24.78 0.36
C ARG A 189 -8.52 26.22 0.31
N ARG A 190 -9.82 26.44 0.54
CA ARG A 190 -10.42 27.79 0.61
C ARG A 190 -10.39 28.36 2.02
N THR A 191 -10.21 27.53 3.04
CA THR A 191 -10.06 27.98 4.42
C THR A 191 -8.59 28.32 4.71
N PRO A 192 -8.28 29.56 5.12
CA PRO A 192 -6.88 30.04 5.22
C PRO A 192 -6.02 29.24 6.20
N GLY A 193 -6.60 28.67 7.27
CA GLY A 193 -5.86 27.85 8.25
C GLY A 193 -5.43 26.47 7.73
N LEU A 194 -6.28 25.79 6.96
CA LEU A 194 -5.93 24.47 6.38
C LEU A 194 -5.01 24.60 5.17
N ARG A 195 -5.11 25.69 4.41
CA ARG A 195 -4.21 25.97 3.28
C ARG A 195 -2.74 26.18 3.69
N ALA A 196 -2.48 26.60 4.93
CA ALA A 196 -1.11 26.77 5.42
C ALA A 196 -0.43 25.42 5.74
N VAL A 197 -1.22 24.36 5.96
CA VAL A 197 -0.75 23.02 6.35
C VAL A 197 -0.88 21.99 5.22
N LEU A 198 -1.79 22.21 4.25
CA LEU A 198 -2.14 21.30 3.14
C LEU A 198 -1.79 21.84 1.73
#